data_AF-A0A218UQT8-F1
#
_entry.id   AF-A0A218UQT8-F1
#
_cell.length_a   1.000
_cell.length_b   1.000
_cell.length_c   1.000
_cell.angle_alpha   90.00
_cell.angle_beta   90.00
_cell.angle_gamma   90.00
#
_symmetry.space_group_name_H-M   'P 1'
#
loop_
_entity.id
_entity.type
_entity.pdbx_description
1 polymer ?
#
loop_
_entity_poly.entity_id
_entity_poly.type
_entity_poly.pdbx_seq_one_letter_code
_entity_poly.pdbx_strand_id
1 'polypeptide(L)'
;MILGFLGCCGAVKESRCMLMLFFIALLLILILQVTGGVLGAVYKPQVEKIFNYTLNESVHALQSTTGEYKEYQEEFQKLEKKYQCCGLQNGPEDWGENFDKQKDICQCELEKPSESCGELIMQQIKNHLVIIMGIAFGLAVVE
;
A
#
# COMPACT_ATOMS: atom_id res chain seq x y z
N MET A 1 -17.83 -0.40 -8.66
CA MET A 1 -19.32 -0.38 -8.59
C MET A 1 -19.98 -0.29 -9.97
N ILE A 2 -19.62 0.69 -10.81
CA ILE A 2 -20.27 0.91 -12.13
C ILE A 2 -20.10 -0.28 -13.09
N LEU A 3 -18.89 -0.83 -13.22
CA LEU A 3 -18.64 -1.99 -14.10
C LEU A 3 -19.46 -3.22 -13.68
N GLY A 4 -19.54 -3.47 -12.36
CA GLY A 4 -20.37 -4.55 -11.82
C GLY A 4 -21.86 -4.35 -12.11
N PHE A 5 -22.36 -3.12 -12.09
CA PHE A 5 -23.73 -2.81 -12.50
C PHE A 5 -23.96 -3.07 -14.00
N LEU A 6 -23.05 -2.62 -14.86
CA LEU A 6 -23.14 -2.84 -16.30
C LEU A 6 -23.09 -4.34 -16.65
N GLY A 7 -22.23 -5.10 -15.99
CA GLY A 7 -22.16 -6.56 -16.14
C GLY A 7 -23.43 -7.25 -15.65
N CYS A 8 -23.83 -6.99 -14.39
CA CYS A 8 -24.98 -7.65 -13.78
C CYS A 8 -26.31 -7.28 -14.47
N CYS A 9 -26.62 -5.98 -14.60
CA CYS A 9 -27.85 -5.56 -15.27
C CYS A 9 -27.82 -5.80 -16.79
N GLY A 10 -26.64 -5.73 -17.42
CA GLY A 10 -26.48 -6.09 -18.83
C GLY A 10 -26.83 -7.55 -19.10
N ALA A 11 -26.40 -8.45 -18.22
CA ALA A 11 -26.74 -9.88 -18.30
C ALA A 11 -28.23 -10.13 -18.01
N VAL A 12 -28.76 -9.58 -16.92
CA VAL A 12 -30.18 -9.79 -16.52
C VAL A 12 -31.15 -9.23 -17.56
N LYS A 13 -30.84 -8.07 -18.17
CA LYS A 13 -31.69 -7.44 -19.18
C LYS A 13 -31.38 -7.88 -20.61
N GLU A 14 -30.46 -8.82 -20.79
CA GLU A 14 -29.96 -9.28 -22.10
C GLU A 14 -29.55 -8.11 -23.03
N SER A 15 -29.06 -7.02 -22.44
CA SER A 15 -28.76 -5.79 -23.15
C SER A 15 -27.36 -5.86 -23.75
N ARG A 16 -27.30 -6.14 -25.06
CA ARG A 16 -26.03 -6.22 -25.81
C ARG A 16 -25.19 -4.95 -25.69
N CYS A 17 -25.82 -3.78 -25.65
CA CYS A 17 -25.12 -2.50 -25.52
C CYS A 17 -24.41 -2.39 -24.15
N MET A 18 -25.09 -2.75 -23.05
CA MET A 18 -24.49 -2.71 -21.71
C MET A 18 -23.36 -3.73 -21.54
N LEU A 19 -23.53 -4.94 -22.10
CA LEU A 19 -22.50 -5.97 -22.08
C LEU A 19 -21.28 -5.59 -22.94
N MET A 20 -21.48 -4.94 -24.09
CA MET A 20 -20.39 -4.45 -24.93
C MET A 20 -19.58 -3.37 -24.22
N LEU A 21 -20.24 -2.41 -23.56
CA LEU A 21 -19.55 -1.39 -22.77
C LEU A 21 -18.77 -2.00 -21.60
N PHE A 22 -19.34 -3.01 -20.93
CA PHE A 22 -18.65 -3.76 -19.89
C PHE A 22 -17.39 -4.44 -20.45
N PHE A 23 -17.49 -5.16 -21.57
CA PHE A 23 -16.35 -5.83 -22.21
C PHE A 23 -15.25 -4.86 -22.64
N ILE A 24 -15.61 -3.74 -23.28
CA ILE A 24 -14.63 -2.71 -23.69
C ILE A 24 -13.90 -2.14 -22.47
N ALA A 25 -14.63 -1.87 -21.39
CA ALA A 25 -14.02 -1.34 -20.17
C ALA A 25 -13.05 -2.33 -19.53
N LEU A 26 -13.39 -3.62 -19.46
CA LEU A 26 -12.49 -4.67 -18.96
C LEU A 26 -11.24 -4.78 -19.85
N LEU A 27 -11.42 -4.79 -21.17
CA LEU A 27 -10.28 -4.85 -22.10
C LEU A 27 -9.33 -3.66 -21.94
N LEU A 28 -9.84 -2.45 -21.68
CA LEU A 28 -9.02 -1.27 -21.40
C LEU A 28 -8.26 -1.39 -20.08
N ILE A 29 -8.89 -1.93 -19.04
CA ILE A 29 -8.22 -2.15 -17.75
C ILE A 29 -7.12 -3.20 -17.90
N LEU A 30 -7.33 -4.27 -18.67
CA LEU A 30 -6.33 -5.30 -18.92
C LEU A 30 -5.10 -4.71 -19.63
N ILE A 31 -5.31 -3.87 -20.64
CA ILE A 31 -4.23 -3.15 -21.32
C ILE A 31 -3.47 -2.26 -20.32
N LEU A 32 -4.17 -1.55 -19.44
CA LEU A 32 -3.54 -0.71 -18.42
C LEU A 32 -2.76 -1.53 -17.39
N GLN A 33 -3.26 -2.70 -16.96
CA GLN A 33 -2.56 -3.60 -16.05
C GLN A 33 -1.26 -4.12 -16.66
N VAL A 34 -1.32 -4.62 -17.90
CA VAL A 34 -0.13 -5.10 -18.62
C VAL A 34 0.87 -3.96 -18.82
N THR A 35 0.40 -2.80 -19.26
CA THR A 35 1.25 -1.63 -19.48
C THR A 35 1.90 -1.18 -18.16
N GLY A 36 1.13 -1.07 -17.08
CA GLY A 36 1.64 -0.74 -15.75
C GLY A 36 2.66 -1.74 -15.24
N GLY A 37 2.41 -3.04 -15.43
CA GLY A 37 3.35 -4.10 -15.08
C GLY A 37 4.66 -4.01 -15.86
N VAL A 38 4.61 -3.80 -17.18
CA VAL A 38 5.80 -3.64 -18.03
C VAL A 38 6.56 -2.37 -17.66
N LEU A 39 5.88 -1.23 -17.53
CA LEU A 39 6.51 0.03 -17.14
C LEU A 39 7.15 -0.07 -15.76
N GLY A 40 6.47 -0.68 -14.79
CA GLY A 40 7.03 -0.91 -13.46
C GLY A 40 8.27 -1.80 -13.47
N ALA A 41 8.32 -2.79 -14.36
CA ALA A 41 9.47 -3.67 -14.52
C ALA A 41 10.66 -3.02 -15.26
N VAL A 42 10.38 -2.19 -16.28
CA VAL A 42 11.41 -1.50 -17.07
C VAL A 42 11.99 -0.31 -16.32
N TYR A 43 11.14 0.45 -15.63
CA TYR A 43 11.49 1.71 -14.97
C TYR A 43 11.70 1.55 -13.45
N LYS A 44 12.17 0.39 -12.99
CA LYS A 44 12.42 0.10 -11.56
C LYS A 44 13.14 1.22 -10.80
N PRO A 45 14.24 1.82 -11.30
CA PRO A 45 14.94 2.87 -10.56
C PRO A 45 14.07 4.12 -10.32
N GLN A 46 13.15 4.40 -11.24
CA GLN A 46 12.25 5.56 -11.13
C GLN A 46 11.11 5.26 -10.16
N VAL A 47 10.59 4.02 -10.17
CA VAL A 47 9.61 3.54 -9.19
C VAL A 47 10.21 3.58 -7.78
N GLU A 48 11.45 3.10 -7.60
CA GLU A 48 12.17 3.18 -6.32
C GLU A 48 12.35 4.63 -5.85
N LYS A 49 12.68 5.55 -6.76
CA LYS A 49 12.79 6.98 -6.42
C LYS A 49 11.48 7.58 -5.95
N ILE A 50 10.38 7.31 -6.65
CA ILE A 50 9.04 7.78 -6.27
C ILE A 50 8.66 7.19 -4.91
N PHE A 51 8.92 5.90 -4.72
CA PHE A 51 8.65 5.22 -3.46
C PHE A 51 9.43 5.84 -2.30
N ASN A 52 10.73 6.08 -2.46
CA ASN A 52 11.56 6.73 -1.44
C ASN A 52 11.08 8.17 -1.13
N TYR A 53 10.62 8.91 -2.14
CA TYR A 53 10.02 10.23 -1.92
C TYR A 53 8.75 10.14 -1.07
N THR A 54 7.85 9.21 -1.39
CA THR A 54 6.65 8.96 -0.59
C THR A 54 6.97 8.53 0.84
N LEU A 55 7.96 7.65 1.03
CA LEU A 55 8.40 7.25 2.36
C LEU A 55 8.94 8.44 3.15
N ASN A 56 9.69 9.34 2.52
CA ASN A 56 10.23 10.51 3.18
C ASN A 56 9.13 11.50 3.60
N GLU A 57 8.12 11.70 2.75
CA GLU A 57 6.91 12.47 3.10
C GLU A 57 6.16 11.83 4.28
N SER A 58 6.03 10.50 4.29
CA SER A 58 5.43 9.77 5.41
C SER A 58 6.23 9.94 6.71
N VAL A 59 7.57 9.91 6.67
CA VAL A 59 8.41 10.21 7.83
C VAL A 59 8.23 11.66 8.27
N HIS A 60 8.19 12.61 7.34
CA HIS A 60 7.92 14.01 7.66
C HIS A 60 6.57 14.19 8.36
N ALA A 61 5.52 13.45 7.96
CA ALA A 61 4.24 13.45 8.64
C ALA A 61 4.32 12.92 10.09
N LEU A 62 5.22 11.96 10.37
CA LEU A 62 5.48 11.47 11.74
C LEU A 62 6.22 12.52 12.59
N GLN A 63 7.19 13.22 11.99
CA GLN A 63 7.98 14.26 12.66
C GLN A 63 7.20 15.57 12.83
N SER A 64 6.18 15.81 12.02
CA SER A 64 5.41 17.06 12.06
C SER A 64 4.77 17.27 13.43
N THR A 65 5.04 18.43 14.03
CA THR A 65 4.41 18.88 15.28
C THR A 65 3.09 19.63 15.04
N THR A 66 2.77 19.91 13.77
CA THR A 66 1.54 20.59 13.37
C THR A 66 0.36 19.64 13.43
N GLY A 67 -0.81 20.13 13.85
CA GLY A 67 -2.02 19.33 14.04
C GLY A 67 -2.58 18.65 12.79
N GLU A 68 -2.06 18.98 11.61
CA GLU A 68 -2.47 18.44 10.31
C GLU A 68 -2.31 16.91 10.21
N TYR A 69 -1.25 16.36 10.81
CA TYR A 69 -0.91 14.93 10.68
C TYR A 69 -1.27 14.09 11.90
N LYS A 70 -2.04 14.63 12.86
CA LYS A 70 -2.38 13.92 14.10
C LYS A 70 -3.13 12.62 13.86
N GLU A 71 -4.13 12.63 12.98
CA GLU A 71 -4.90 11.42 12.65
C GLU A 71 -4.00 10.34 12.03
N TYR A 72 -3.12 10.74 11.11
CA TYR A 72 -2.13 9.83 10.52
C TYR A 72 -1.19 9.24 11.59
N GLN A 73 -0.68 10.07 12.51
CA GLN A 73 0.19 9.64 13.59
C GLN A 73 -0.51 8.64 14.53
N GLU A 74 -1.78 8.88 14.88
CA GLU A 74 -2.57 7.97 15.74
C GLU A 74 -2.85 6.63 15.06
N GLU A 75 -3.18 6.61 13.77
CA GLU A 75 -3.35 5.37 13.01
C GLU A 75 -2.02 4.62 12.85
N PHE A 76 -0.92 5.34 12.60
CA PHE A 76 0.40 4.73 12.51
C PHE A 76 0.83 4.09 13.83
N GLN A 77 0.53 4.72 14.98
CA GLN A 77 0.75 4.14 16.30
C GLN A 77 -0.02 2.83 16.52
N LYS A 78 -1.24 2.71 16.00
CA LYS A 78 -2.00 1.44 16.05
C LYS A 78 -1.30 0.36 15.22
N LEU A 79 -0.72 0.73 14.08
CA LEU A 79 0.07 -0.17 13.24
C LEU A 79 1.33 -0.64 13.96
N GLU A 80 2.10 0.29 14.55
CA GLU A 80 3.29 0.00 15.37
C GLU A 80 2.97 -0.99 16.50
N LYS A 81 1.89 -0.76 17.26
CA LYS A 81 1.43 -1.68 18.31
C LYS A 81 1.00 -3.04 17.77
N LYS A 82 0.32 -3.08 16.62
CA LYS A 82 -0.18 -4.34 16.05
C LYS A 82 0.95 -5.23 15.55
N TYR A 83 1.97 -4.64 14.95
CA TYR A 83 3.08 -5.37 14.33
C TYR A 83 4.36 -5.37 15.18
N GLN A 84 4.32 -4.76 16.36
CA GLN A 84 5.44 -4.70 17.31
C GLN A 84 6.72 -4.16 16.64
N CYS A 85 6.53 -3.05 15.92
CA CYS A 85 7.57 -2.33 15.18
C CYS A 85 7.55 -0.86 15.57
N CYS A 86 8.65 -0.14 15.32
CA CYS A 86 8.75 1.28 15.64
C CYS A 86 9.35 2.03 14.47
N GLY A 87 8.78 3.18 14.11
CA GLY A 87 9.24 4.00 12.99
C GLY A 87 9.05 3.35 11.63
N LEU A 88 9.29 4.11 10.57
CA LEU A 88 9.06 3.68 9.20
C LEU A 88 10.34 3.21 8.49
N GLN A 89 11.42 3.97 8.57
CA GLN A 89 12.72 3.72 7.95
C GLN A 89 13.85 3.59 8.99
N ASN A 90 14.02 4.60 9.84
CA ASN A 90 15.16 4.70 10.78
C ASN A 90 14.77 4.34 12.22
N GLY A 91 13.62 3.68 12.39
CA GLY A 91 13.16 3.27 13.69
C GLY A 91 12.63 4.45 14.53
N PRO A 92 12.84 4.45 15.86
CA PRO A 92 12.41 5.52 16.76
C PRO A 92 12.74 6.96 16.31
N GLU A 93 13.83 7.13 15.56
CA GLU A 93 14.30 8.43 15.08
C GLU A 93 13.32 9.10 14.11
N ASP A 94 12.48 8.33 13.42
CA ASP A 94 11.48 8.86 12.49
C ASP A 94 10.38 9.68 13.18
N TRP A 95 10.25 9.59 14.51
CA TRP A 95 9.29 10.40 15.26
C TRP A 95 9.82 11.78 15.65
N GLY A 96 11.13 12.02 15.58
CA GLY A 96 11.75 13.30 15.90
C GLY A 96 11.27 13.88 17.24
N GLU A 97 10.79 15.12 17.24
CA GLU A 97 10.29 15.80 18.45
C GLU A 97 9.00 15.19 19.02
N ASN A 98 8.27 14.39 18.25
CA ASN A 98 7.07 13.70 18.74
C ASN A 98 7.40 12.43 19.53
N PHE A 99 8.68 12.04 19.64
CA PHE A 99 9.10 10.79 20.29
C PHE A 99 8.70 10.69 21.77
N ASP A 100 8.60 11.81 22.49
CA ASP A 100 8.19 11.79 23.91
C ASP A 100 6.74 11.32 24.11
N LYS A 101 5.86 11.49 23.11
CA LYS A 101 4.49 10.97 23.12
C LYS A 101 4.43 9.46 22.79
N GLN A 102 5.56 8.92 22.40
CA GLN A 102 5.76 7.66 21.68
C GLN A 102 6.56 6.65 22.50
N LYS A 103 7.09 7.07 23.66
CA LYS A 103 7.90 6.25 24.57
C LYS A 103 7.25 4.92 24.92
N ASP A 104 5.95 4.88 25.18
CA ASP A 104 5.25 3.62 25.55
C ASP A 104 5.18 2.59 24.40
N ILE A 105 5.39 3.00 23.14
CA ILE A 105 5.23 2.17 21.94
C ILE A 105 6.58 1.68 21.43
N CYS A 106 7.58 2.56 21.48
CA CYS A 106 8.94 2.31 21.00
C CYS A 106 9.93 1.97 22.13
N GLN A 107 9.48 1.89 23.40
CA GLN A 107 10.34 1.43 24.48
C GLN A 107 10.76 -0.02 24.29
N CYS A 108 12.07 -0.22 24.45
CA CYS A 108 12.81 -1.48 24.40
C CYS A 108 12.47 -2.45 25.55
N GLU A 109 11.20 -2.64 25.91
CA GLU A 109 10.77 -3.84 26.65
C GLU A 109 10.60 -5.04 25.70
N LEU A 110 10.75 -4.82 24.38
CA LEU A 110 10.98 -5.88 23.40
C LEU A 110 12.43 -6.33 23.51
N GLU A 111 12.63 -7.59 23.89
CA GLU A 111 13.91 -8.33 24.01
C GLU A 111 14.76 -8.38 22.71
N LYS A 112 14.39 -7.61 21.67
CA LYS A 112 15.01 -7.51 20.36
C LYS A 112 15.08 -6.05 19.90
N PRO A 113 16.11 -5.65 19.14
CA PRO A 113 16.12 -4.35 18.48
C PRO A 113 14.82 -4.22 17.67
N SER A 114 14.03 -3.17 17.92
CA SER A 114 12.79 -2.93 17.19
C SER A 114 13.13 -2.69 15.72
N GLU A 115 12.89 -3.69 14.87
CA GLU A 115 12.95 -3.54 13.41
C GLU A 115 12.02 -2.40 12.98
N SER A 116 12.43 -1.61 12.00
CA SER A 116 11.56 -0.56 11.48
C SER A 116 10.33 -1.19 10.82
N CYS A 117 9.18 -0.54 10.91
CA CYS A 117 7.97 -1.05 10.27
C CYS A 117 8.16 -1.19 8.75
N GLY A 118 9.00 -0.37 8.11
CA GLY A 118 9.34 -0.51 6.71
C GLY A 118 10.12 -1.79 6.39
N GLU A 119 11.07 -2.18 7.24
CA GLU A 119 11.79 -3.45 7.08
C GLU A 119 10.85 -4.65 7.25
N LEU A 120 9.99 -4.63 8.27
CA LEU A 120 8.99 -5.67 8.50
C LEU A 120 8.00 -5.77 7.35
N ILE A 121 7.50 -4.64 6.82
CA ILE A 121 6.62 -4.61 5.64
C ILE A 121 7.35 -5.20 4.42
N MET A 122 8.61 -4.82 4.19
CA MET A 122 9.39 -5.35 3.08
C MET A 122 9.65 -6.85 3.23
N GLN A 123 9.88 -7.33 4.44
CA GLN A 123 10.04 -8.75 4.74
C GLN A 123 8.72 -9.51 4.52
N GLN A 124 7.60 -8.95 4.97
CA GLN A 124 6.27 -9.51 4.75
C GLN A 124 5.95 -9.61 3.25
N ILE A 125 6.24 -8.55 2.48
CA ILE A 125 6.07 -8.54 1.02
C ILE A 125 6.95 -9.62 0.39
N LYS A 126 8.23 -9.71 0.74
CA LYS A 126 9.15 -10.73 0.20
C LYS A 126 8.68 -12.14 0.50
N ASN A 127 8.22 -12.41 1.73
CA ASN A 127 7.74 -13.73 2.14
C ASN A 127 6.46 -14.15 1.42
N HIS A 128 5.55 -13.21 1.16
CA HIS A 128 4.27 -13.48 0.49
C HIS A 128 4.26 -13.10 -0.99
N LEU A 129 5.42 -12.78 -1.57
CA LEU A 129 5.55 -12.27 -2.94
C LEU A 129 4.91 -13.22 -3.97
N VAL A 130 5.10 -14.52 -3.80
CA VAL A 130 4.50 -15.55 -4.68
C VAL A 130 2.97 -15.53 -4.61
N ILE A 131 2.41 -15.35 -3.41
CA ILE A 131 0.96 -15.29 -3.22
C ILE A 131 0.40 -14.00 -3.83
N ILE A 132 1.07 -12.88 -3.64
CA ILE A 132 0.67 -11.58 -4.20
C ILE A 132 0.68 -11.63 -5.74
N MET A 133 1.73 -12.21 -6.33
CA MET A 133 1.77 -12.43 -7.78
C MET A 133 0.65 -13.36 -8.26
N GLY A 134 0.34 -14.41 -7.48
CA GLY A 134 -0.77 -15.31 -7.77
C GLY A 134 -2.14 -14.62 -7.76
N ILE A 135 -2.39 -13.74 -6.78
CA ILE A 135 -3.61 -12.94 -6.70
C ILE A 135 -3.71 -11.99 -7.90
N ALA A 136 -2.61 -11.29 -8.23
CA ALA A 136 -2.58 -10.37 -9.37
C ALA A 136 -2.87 -11.11 -10.70
N PHE A 137 -2.26 -12.27 -10.90
CA PHE A 137 -2.52 -13.10 -12.08
C PHE A 137 -3.96 -13.61 -12.10
N GLY A 138 -4.49 -14.07 -10.95
CA GLY A 138 -5.87 -14.52 -10.83
C GLY A 138 -6.88 -13.43 -11.18
N LEU A 139 -6.65 -12.20 -10.71
CA LEU A 139 -7.48 -11.05 -11.06
C LEU A 139 -7.44 -10.76 -12.56
N ALA A 140 -6.26 -10.77 -13.18
CA ALA A 140 -6.12 -10.53 -14.61
C ALA A 140 -6.77 -11.63 -15.48
N VAL A 141 -6.94 -12.84 -14.97
CA VAL A 141 -7.65 -13.94 -15.65
C VAL A 141 -9.17 -13.84 -15.47
N VAL A 142 -9.63 -13.32 -14.33
CA VAL A 142 -11.06 -13.13 -14.03
C VAL A 142 -11.63 -11.91 -14.77
N GLU A 143 -10.81 -10.88 -14.96
CA GLU A 143 -11.12 -9.69 -15.76
C GLU A 143 -11.39 -10.00 -17.24
#